data_AF-A0A103Z584-F1
#
_entry.id   AF-A0A103Z584-F1
#
_cell.length_a   1.000
_cell.length_b   1.000
_cell.length_c   1.000
_cell.angle_alpha   90.00
_cell.angle_beta   90.00
_cell.angle_gamma   90.00
#
_symmetry.space_group_name_H-M   'P 1'
#
loop_
_entity.id
_entity.type
_entity.pdbx_description
1 polymer ?
#
loop_
_entity_poly.entity_id
_entity_poly.type
_entity_poly.pdbx_seq_one_letter_code
_entity_poly.pdbx_strand_id
1 'polypeptide(L)'
;MAFESTLDTIPPVPGLGGRPRKRPDKLHADKGYDCRRCRNDLRRCGITARIARKGIESKDRLGRYRWVVERTHAWFAGFGKLRVRFERRLDIHTALLKLAAAIICSRFVDDLC
;
A
#
# COMPACT_ATOMS: atom_id res chain seq x y z
N MET A 1 12.64 10.42 0.83
CA MET A 1 11.26 10.98 0.81
C MET A 1 10.25 9.84 0.79
N ALA A 2 9.05 10.02 1.35
CA ALA A 2 8.12 8.93 1.67
C ALA A 2 7.72 8.03 0.49
N PHE A 3 7.53 8.56 -0.73
CA PHE A 3 7.06 7.78 -1.88
C PHE A 3 8.08 6.74 -2.36
N GLU A 4 9.30 7.19 -2.65
CA GLU A 4 10.41 6.34 -3.08
C GLU A 4 10.80 5.33 -2.01
N SER A 5 10.91 5.79 -0.75
CA SER A 5 11.23 4.90 0.37
C SER A 5 10.19 3.80 0.55
N THR A 6 8.92 4.07 0.25
CA THR A 6 7.85 3.05 0.32
C THR A 6 8.01 1.99 -0.77
N LEU A 7 8.48 2.36 -1.96
CA LEU A 7 8.72 1.38 -3.03
C LEU A 7 9.91 0.48 -2.69
N ASP A 8 10.90 1.00 -1.98
CA ASP A 8 12.12 0.27 -1.63
C ASP A 8 11.93 -0.68 -0.44
N THR A 9 10.93 -0.44 0.41
CA THR A 9 10.60 -1.31 1.54
C THR A 9 9.77 -2.53 1.16
N ILE A 10 9.31 -2.64 -0.10
CA ILE A 10 8.55 -3.81 -0.56
C ILE A 10 9.44 -5.06 -0.41
N PRO A 11 9.06 -6.02 0.45
CA PRO A 11 9.85 -7.22 0.64
C PRO A 11 9.85 -8.06 -0.65
N PRO A 12 10.90 -8.86 -0.89
CA PRO A 12 10.87 -9.84 -1.97
C PRO A 12 9.71 -10.81 -1.76
N VAL A 13 8.78 -10.83 -2.70
CA VAL A 13 7.64 -11.76 -2.70
C VAL A 13 8.02 -12.99 -3.53
N PRO A 14 8.06 -14.19 -2.93
CA PRO A 14 8.32 -15.41 -3.68
C PRO A 14 7.17 -15.67 -4.66
N GLY A 15 7.52 -16.09 -5.88
CA GLY A 15 6.57 -16.55 -6.90
C GLY A 15 6.69 -18.05 -7.13
N LEU A 16 5.93 -18.58 -8.08
CA LEU A 16 5.95 -20.00 -8.44
C LEU A 16 7.28 -20.49 -9.04
N GLY A 17 8.14 -19.59 -9.53
CA GLY A 17 9.46 -19.94 -10.06
C GLY A 17 10.38 -18.74 -10.23
N GLY A 18 11.69 -18.98 -10.16
CA GLY A 18 12.74 -17.98 -10.36
C GLY A 18 13.00 -17.06 -9.15
N ARG A 19 13.75 -15.98 -9.38
CA ARG A 19 14.15 -15.03 -8.33
C ARG A 19 12.91 -14.30 -7.78
N PRO A 20 12.75 -14.20 -6.44
CA PRO A 20 11.65 -13.45 -5.82
C PRO A 20 11.53 -12.03 -6.38
N ARG A 21 10.31 -11.61 -6.68
CA ARG A 21 10.05 -10.29 -7.26
C ARG A 21 9.97 -9.25 -6.15
N LYS A 22 10.63 -8.10 -6.36
CA LYS A 22 10.58 -6.94 -5.43
C LYS A 22 9.76 -5.77 -5.94
N ARG A 23 9.51 -5.67 -7.24
CA ARG A 23 8.82 -4.53 -7.86
C ARG A 23 7.55 -5.00 -8.57
N PRO A 24 6.42 -4.31 -8.41
CA PRO A 24 5.19 -4.61 -9.14
C PRO A 24 5.27 -4.08 -10.59
N ASP A 25 4.52 -4.70 -11.51
CA ASP A 25 4.49 -4.27 -12.92
C ASP A 25 3.80 -2.90 -13.10
N LYS A 26 2.86 -2.57 -12.22
CA LYS A 26 2.10 -1.31 -12.21
C LYS A 26 1.77 -0.85 -10.80
N LEU A 27 1.72 0.47 -10.60
CA LEU A 27 1.29 1.09 -9.34
C LEU A 27 0.10 2.00 -9.58
N HIS A 28 -1.00 1.73 -8.87
CA HIS A 28 -2.13 2.64 -8.76
C HIS A 28 -1.89 3.59 -7.59
N ALA A 29 -2.04 4.89 -7.81
CA ALA A 29 -1.93 5.89 -6.74
C ALA A 29 -2.94 7.03 -6.95
N ASP A 30 -3.24 7.74 -5.87
CA ASP A 30 -4.12 8.90 -5.91
C ASP A 30 -3.63 9.97 -6.88
N LYS A 31 -4.60 10.73 -7.43
CA LYS A 31 -4.34 11.88 -8.30
C LYS A 31 -3.37 12.90 -7.68
N GLY A 32 -3.30 12.97 -6.35
CA GLY A 32 -2.33 13.79 -5.61
C GLY A 32 -0.87 13.49 -5.95
N TYR A 33 -0.56 12.24 -6.33
CA TYR A 33 0.78 11.78 -6.73
C TYR A 33 1.11 12.06 -8.20
N ASP A 34 0.26 12.78 -8.94
CA ASP A 34 0.61 13.25 -10.27
C ASP A 34 1.64 14.37 -10.15
N CYS A 35 2.91 13.96 -10.12
CA CYS A 35 4.08 14.80 -9.99
C CYS A 35 5.19 14.21 -10.89
N ARG A 36 5.97 15.06 -11.58
CA ARG A 36 7.03 14.58 -12.49
C ARG A 36 8.01 13.65 -11.78
N ARG A 37 8.41 14.00 -10.54
CA ARG A 37 9.27 13.17 -9.69
C ARG A 37 8.69 11.77 -9.49
N CYS A 38 7.44 11.68 -9.04
CA CYS A 38 6.73 10.43 -8.79
C CYS A 38 6.72 9.52 -10.03
N ARG A 39 6.43 10.09 -11.21
CA ARG A 39 6.43 9.35 -12.48
C ARG A 39 7.84 8.91 -12.90
N ASN A 40 8.85 9.77 -12.69
CA ASN A 40 10.24 9.44 -12.98
C ASN A 40 10.77 8.32 -12.08
N ASP A 41 10.45 8.36 -10.79
CA ASP A 41 10.85 7.32 -9.83
C ASP A 41 10.27 5.96 -10.23
N LEU A 42 8.98 5.92 -10.59
CA LEU A 42 8.33 4.71 -11.09
C LEU A 42 8.97 4.21 -12.39
N ARG A 43 9.26 5.12 -13.34
CA ARG A 43 9.93 4.77 -14.60
C ARG A 43 11.31 4.17 -14.37
N ARG A 44 12.10 4.75 -13.45
CA ARG A 44 13.43 4.24 -13.08
C ARG A 44 13.35 2.86 -12.43
N CYS A 45 12.27 2.58 -11.70
CA CYS A 45 12.03 1.27 -11.10
C CYS A 45 11.40 0.24 -12.06
N GLY A 46 11.12 0.61 -13.32
CA GLY A 46 10.41 -0.25 -14.28
C GLY A 46 8.93 -0.47 -13.96
N ILE A 47 8.32 0.40 -13.15
CA ILE A 47 6.93 0.29 -12.69
C ILE A 47 6.03 1.18 -13.55
N THR A 48 4.95 0.61 -14.10
CA THR A 48 3.96 1.37 -14.87
C THR A 48 3.12 2.26 -13.96
N ALA A 49 3.20 3.59 -14.13
CA ALA A 49 2.41 4.54 -13.36
C ALA A 49 0.93 4.56 -13.79
N ARG A 50 0.03 4.11 -12.92
CA ARG A 50 -1.44 4.24 -13.07
C ARG A 50 -1.95 5.38 -12.18
N ILE A 51 -1.52 6.59 -12.51
CA ILE A 51 -1.84 7.83 -11.78
C ILE A 51 -2.59 8.77 -12.71
N ALA A 52 -3.79 9.20 -12.31
CA ALA A 52 -4.60 10.14 -13.08
C ALA A 52 -3.93 11.53 -13.14
N ARG A 53 -3.93 12.17 -14.30
CA ARG A 53 -3.34 13.51 -14.50
C ARG A 53 -4.16 14.61 -13.83
N LYS A 54 -3.52 15.44 -12.99
CA LYS A 54 -4.09 16.65 -12.37
C LYS A 54 -4.67 17.57 -13.43
N GLY A 55 -5.88 18.09 -13.19
CA GLY A 55 -6.60 18.97 -14.12
C GLY A 55 -7.14 18.33 -15.41
N ILE A 56 -6.74 17.09 -15.76
CA ILE A 56 -7.07 16.51 -17.06
C ILE A 56 -8.00 15.29 -16.93
N GLU A 57 -7.60 14.29 -16.14
CA GLU A 57 -8.31 13.00 -16.10
C GLU A 57 -9.27 12.92 -14.91
N SER A 58 -10.42 12.26 -15.06
CA SER A 58 -11.34 12.01 -13.93
C SER A 58 -10.68 11.11 -12.86
N LYS A 59 -11.14 11.25 -11.61
CA LYS A 59 -10.71 10.42 -10.46
C LYS A 59 -11.43 9.05 -10.43
N ASP A 60 -12.49 8.85 -11.21
CA ASP A 60 -13.41 7.71 -11.05
C ASP A 60 -12.75 6.34 -11.28
N ARG A 61 -11.79 6.27 -12.22
CA ARG A 61 -11.08 5.01 -12.55
C ARG A 61 -10.29 4.44 -11.38
N LEU A 62 -9.90 5.27 -10.41
CA LEU A 62 -9.15 4.82 -9.26
C LEU A 62 -10.02 4.03 -8.28
N GLY A 63 -11.32 4.36 -8.16
CA GLY A 63 -12.24 3.73 -7.19
C GLY A 63 -12.29 2.21 -7.28
N ARG A 64 -12.23 1.65 -8.50
CA ARG A 64 -12.19 0.19 -8.73
C ARG A 64 -11.01 -0.51 -8.07
N TYR A 65 -9.87 0.16 -7.95
CA TYR A 65 -8.65 -0.41 -7.35
C TYR A 65 -8.44 0.08 -5.92
N ARG A 66 -8.98 1.26 -5.58
CA ARG A 66 -8.82 1.88 -4.27
C ARG A 66 -9.59 1.18 -3.17
N TRP A 67 -10.72 0.52 -3.51
CA TRP A 67 -11.54 -0.15 -2.50
C TRP A 67 -10.74 -1.18 -1.70
N VAL A 68 -9.76 -1.88 -2.31
CA VAL A 68 -8.93 -2.88 -1.60
C VAL A 68 -8.15 -2.21 -0.47
N VAL A 69 -7.53 -1.07 -0.75
CA VAL A 69 -6.76 -0.28 0.22
C VAL A 69 -7.69 0.30 1.29
N GLU A 70 -8.83 0.85 0.90
CA GLU A 70 -9.82 1.40 1.83
C GLU A 70 -10.40 0.32 2.75
N ARG A 71 -10.68 -0.88 2.22
CA ARG A 71 -11.12 -2.03 3.01
C ARG A 71 -10.07 -2.43 4.04
N THR A 72 -8.80 -2.51 3.63
CA THR A 72 -7.70 -2.80 4.56
C THR A 72 -7.61 -1.74 5.65
N HIS A 73 -7.69 -0.46 5.31
CA HIS A 73 -7.74 0.62 6.31
C HIS A 73 -8.95 0.50 7.25
N ALA A 74 -10.12 0.13 6.74
CA ALA A 74 -11.31 -0.08 7.56
C ALA A 74 -11.13 -1.23 8.57
N TRP A 75 -10.45 -2.32 8.19
CA TRP A 75 -10.10 -3.40 9.13
C TRP A 75 -9.21 -2.89 10.26
N PHE A 76 -8.17 -2.13 9.95
CA PHE A 76 -7.30 -1.51 10.97
C PHE A 76 -8.05 -0.51 11.85
N ALA A 77 -8.97 0.27 11.27
CA ALA A 77 -9.81 1.21 12.01
C ALA A 77 -10.76 0.52 13.02
N GLY A 78 -11.03 -0.77 12.86
CA GLY A 78 -11.74 -1.57 13.86
C GLY A 78 -10.98 -1.71 15.18
N PHE A 79 -9.66 -1.54 15.19
CA PHE A 79 -8.80 -1.71 16.37
C PHE A 79 -8.60 -0.42 17.19
N GLY A 80 -9.64 0.42 17.32
CA GLY A 80 -9.73 1.57 18.25
C GLY A 80 -8.51 2.52 18.28
N LYS A 81 -7.46 2.13 19.02
CA LYS A 81 -6.15 2.80 19.09
C LYS A 81 -5.45 2.99 17.74
N LEU A 82 -5.80 2.21 16.72
CA LEU A 82 -5.29 2.39 15.35
C LEU A 82 -6.15 3.32 14.49
N ARG A 83 -7.44 3.51 14.83
CA ARG A 83 -8.33 4.46 14.13
C ARG A 83 -7.94 5.89 14.41
N VAL A 84 -7.70 6.20 15.69
CA VAL A 84 -7.21 7.49 16.15
C VAL A 84 -5.92 7.22 16.90
N ARG A 85 -4.83 7.78 16.40
CA ARG A 85 -3.51 7.58 17.01
C ARG A 85 -3.43 8.36 18.33
N PHE A 86 -3.65 7.66 19.44
CA PHE A 86 -3.39 8.18 20.79
C PHE A 86 -1.96 7.94 21.27
N GLU A 87 -1.29 6.93 20.70
CA GLU A 87 0.05 6.54 21.14
C GLU A 87 1.10 7.58 20.71
N ARG A 88 1.75 8.20 21.71
CA ARG A 88 2.83 9.18 21.48
C ARG A 88 4.08 8.52 20.90
N ARG A 89 4.44 7.33 21.39
CA ARG A 89 5.63 6.61 20.93
C ARG A 89 5.34 5.82 19.65
N LEU A 90 6.26 5.90 18.69
CA LEU A 90 6.13 5.24 17.38
C LEU A 90 6.28 3.73 17.48
N ASP A 91 7.14 3.23 18.36
CA ASP A 91 7.39 1.80 18.55
C ASP A 91 6.13 1.07 19.06
N ILE A 92 5.43 1.64 20.05
CA ILE A 92 4.14 1.11 20.54
C ILE A 92 3.12 1.10 19.41
N HIS A 93 3.02 2.18 18.64
CA HIS A 93 2.09 2.25 17.51
C HIS A 93 2.41 1.20 16.44
N THR A 94 3.69 1.02 16.10
CA THR A 94 4.13 -0.02 15.17
C THR A 94 3.86 -1.44 15.69
N ALA A 95 4.04 -1.68 17.00
CA ALA A 95 3.74 -2.97 17.61
C ALA A 95 2.24 -3.29 17.53
N LEU A 96 1.37 -2.33 17.87
CA LEU A 96 -0.08 -2.48 17.73
C LEU A 96 -0.51 -2.70 16.28
N LEU A 97 0.10 -1.99 15.34
CA LEU A 97 -0.16 -2.17 13.90
C LEU A 97 0.18 -3.59 13.45
N LYS A 98 1.35 -4.10 13.84
CA LYS A 98 1.77 -5.49 13.52
C LYS A 98 0.86 -6.52 14.15
N LEU A 99 0.46 -6.32 15.42
CA LEU A 99 -0.46 -7.22 16.11
C LEU A 99 -1.84 -7.26 15.43
N ALA A 100 -2.40 -6.11 15.06
CA ALA A 100 -3.65 -6.05 14.31
C ALA A 100 -3.53 -6.73 12.95
N ALA A 101 -2.41 -6.54 12.23
CA ALA A 101 -2.16 -7.22 10.96
C ALA A 101 -2.13 -8.74 11.12
N ALA A 102 -1.46 -9.26 12.17
CA ALA A 102 -1.43 -10.69 12.47
C ALA A 102 -2.83 -11.26 12.75
N ILE A 103 -3.64 -10.57 13.56
CA ILE A 103 -5.02 -10.97 13.86
C ILE A 103 -5.90 -10.93 12.60
N ILE A 104 -5.72 -9.93 11.72
CA ILE A 104 -6.46 -9.87 10.45
C ILE A 104 -6.05 -11.05 9.57
N CYS A 105 -4.75 -11.31 9.41
CA CYS A 105 -4.24 -12.43 8.61
C CYS A 105 -4.71 -13.79 9.14
N SER A 106 -4.72 -14.01 10.45
CA SER A 106 -5.14 -15.28 11.04
C SER A 106 -6.59 -15.66 10.70
N ARG A 107 -7.46 -14.67 10.50
CA ARG A 107 -8.86 -14.90 10.08
C ARG A 107 -9.00 -15.50 8.68
N PHE A 108 -7.96 -15.41 7.86
CA PHE A 108 -7.96 -15.95 6.49
C PHE A 108 -7.14 -17.23 6.36
N VAL A 109 -6.48 -17.70 7.44
CA VAL A 109 -5.62 -18.88 7.38
C VAL A 109 -6.44 -20.14 7.09
N ASP A 110 -7.61 -20.29 7.71
CA ASP A 110 -8.49 -21.43 7.48
C ASP A 110 -9.11 -21.45 6.06
N ASP A 111 -9.24 -20.28 5.42
CA ASP A 111 -9.70 -20.15 4.02
C ASP A 111 -8.58 -20.41 2.99
N LEU A 112 -7.32 -20.44 3.43
CA LEU A 112 -6.13 -20.56 2.59
C LEU A 112 -5.46 -21.95 2.69
N CYS A 113 -5.84 -22.75 3.69
CA CYS A 113 -5.40 -24.13 3.91
C CYS A 113 -6.44 -25.13 3.37
#